data_AF-C9LHJ0-F1
#
_entry.id   AF-C9LHJ0-F1
#
_cell.length_a   1.000
_cell.length_b   1.000
_cell.length_c   1.000
_cell.angle_alpha   90.00
_cell.angle_beta   90.00
_cell.angle_gamma   90.00
#
_symmetry.space_group_name_H-M   'P 1'
#
loop_
_entity.id
_entity.type
_entity.pdbx_description
1 polymer ?
#
loop_
_entity_poly.entity_id
_entity_poly.type
_entity_poly.pdbx_seq_one_letter_code
_entity_poly.pdbx_strand_id
1 'polypeptide(L)'
;MSQKLIAHNKDLKRLMDEGYEIEVKGGYLIAHHIPYVNKSKDIKYGKLIVALNINNDTVTYQKHCSKHVINFMGEYPCYQDGSEISAIRLSSPNTPLFDDIIINFSFSNKPKNDYNDYYEQMVRYIEIISTPAMSLDKNVTARTFKVINNEESSIFQYIDSNATRANIWNINNKLSNQKIAIIGLGGTGSYILDLIAKTPVSEINLYDDDNFCQHNAFRAPGAPTKAIFDGTQKK
;
A
#
# COMPACT_ATOMS: atom_id res chain seq x y z
N MET A 1 6.39 -8.79 8.22
CA MET A 1 5.75 -9.56 7.11
C MET A 1 6.37 -9.26 5.74
N SER A 2 6.79 -8.03 5.48
CA SER A 2 7.16 -7.53 4.15
C SER A 2 8.43 -8.13 3.56
N GLN A 3 9.46 -8.41 4.36
CA GLN A 3 10.65 -9.13 3.90
C GLN A 3 10.34 -10.54 3.35
N LYS A 4 9.38 -11.26 3.94
CA LYS A 4 8.95 -12.58 3.45
C LYS A 4 8.30 -12.48 2.06
N LEU A 5 7.55 -11.41 1.80
CA LEU A 5 6.91 -11.18 0.48
C LEU A 5 7.95 -11.00 -0.61
N ILE A 6 9.00 -10.21 -0.35
CA ILE A 6 10.10 -10.02 -1.30
C ILE A 6 10.82 -11.35 -1.54
N ALA A 7 11.15 -12.09 -0.47
CA ALA A 7 11.89 -13.34 -0.59
C ALA A 7 11.14 -14.45 -1.36
N HIS A 8 9.81 -14.50 -1.26
CA HIS A 8 8.98 -15.55 -1.87
C HIS A 8 8.39 -15.17 -3.23
N ASN A 9 8.37 -13.89 -3.62
CA ASN A 9 7.93 -13.47 -4.95
C ASN A 9 9.14 -13.28 -5.88
N LYS A 10 9.14 -13.97 -7.02
CA LYS A 10 10.25 -13.94 -8.00
C LYS A 10 10.48 -12.55 -8.59
N ASP A 11 9.42 -11.80 -8.82
CA ASP A 11 9.45 -10.48 -9.46
C ASP A 11 10.12 -9.45 -8.53
N LEU A 12 9.66 -9.39 -7.27
CA LEU A 12 10.21 -8.50 -6.25
C LEU A 12 11.64 -8.86 -5.90
N LYS A 13 11.92 -10.16 -5.73
CA LYS A 13 13.28 -10.65 -5.50
C LYS A 13 14.20 -10.24 -6.64
N ARG A 14 13.76 -10.39 -7.88
CA ARG A 14 14.54 -9.99 -9.06
C ARG A 14 14.84 -8.49 -9.08
N LEU A 15 13.89 -7.62 -8.74
CA LEU A 15 14.15 -6.19 -8.62
C LEU A 15 15.27 -5.90 -7.60
N MET A 16 15.22 -6.55 -6.44
CA MET A 16 16.25 -6.41 -5.40
C MET A 16 17.61 -6.96 -5.85
N ASP A 17 17.63 -8.15 -6.45
CA ASP A 17 18.84 -8.83 -6.93
C ASP A 17 19.51 -8.04 -8.08
N GLU A 18 18.73 -7.35 -8.91
CA GLU A 18 19.24 -6.44 -9.97
C GLU A 18 19.67 -5.05 -9.45
N GLY A 19 19.59 -4.83 -8.13
CA GLY A 19 20.17 -3.67 -7.46
C GLY A 19 19.24 -2.48 -7.27
N TYR A 20 17.93 -2.63 -7.51
CA TYR A 20 16.95 -1.58 -7.24
C TYR A 20 16.65 -1.47 -5.74
N GLU A 21 16.58 -0.23 -5.24
CA GLU A 21 16.22 0.06 -3.85
C GLU A 21 14.72 -0.15 -3.62
N ILE A 22 14.30 -1.38 -3.30
CA ILE A 22 12.88 -1.67 -3.10
C ILE A 22 12.48 -1.80 -1.63
N GLU A 23 11.31 -1.26 -1.32
CA GLU A 23 10.63 -1.38 -0.04
C GLU A 23 9.20 -1.90 -0.26
N VAL A 24 8.78 -2.85 0.57
CA VAL A 24 7.37 -3.25 0.68
C VAL A 24 6.85 -2.77 2.01
N LYS A 25 5.84 -1.89 1.97
CA LYS A 25 5.27 -1.27 3.17
C LYS A 25 3.79 -1.00 3.01
N GLY A 26 2.99 -1.42 3.99
CA GLY A 26 1.56 -1.19 3.98
C GLY A 26 0.87 -1.69 2.70
N GLY A 27 1.37 -2.79 2.11
CA GLY A 27 0.86 -3.36 0.86
C GLY A 27 1.32 -2.69 -0.43
N TYR A 28 2.20 -1.68 -0.38
CA TYR A 28 2.79 -1.04 -1.54
C TYR A 28 4.18 -1.57 -1.81
N LEU A 29 4.55 -1.67 -3.09
CA LEU A 29 5.94 -1.76 -3.54
C LEU A 29 6.42 -0.35 -3.90
N ILE A 30 7.57 0.02 -3.35
CA ILE A 30 8.18 1.33 -3.49
C ILE A 30 9.59 1.12 -4.03
N ALA A 31 9.88 1.66 -5.20
CA ALA A 31 11.23 1.75 -5.71
C ALA A 31 11.78 3.16 -5.41
N HIS A 32 12.83 3.22 -4.61
CA HIS A 32 13.52 4.44 -4.22
C HIS A 32 14.61 4.81 -5.22
N HIS A 33 15.13 6.03 -5.08
CA HIS A 33 16.28 6.52 -5.84
C HIS A 33 16.08 6.43 -7.37
N ILE A 34 14.92 6.85 -7.86
CA ILE A 34 14.64 6.89 -9.30
C ILE A 34 15.14 8.22 -9.86
N PRO A 35 16.26 8.25 -10.61
CA PRO A 35 16.75 9.48 -11.19
C PRO A 35 15.76 10.01 -12.23
N TYR A 36 15.61 11.32 -12.31
CA TYR A 36 14.79 11.98 -13.31
C TYR A 36 15.29 13.42 -13.54
N VAL A 37 14.90 14.02 -14.65
CA VAL A 37 15.19 15.43 -14.95
C VAL A 37 13.96 16.25 -14.62
N ASN A 38 14.11 17.38 -13.94
CA ASN A 38 13.01 18.31 -13.69
C ASN A 38 12.90 19.40 -14.77
N LYS A 39 11.92 20.30 -14.63
CA LYS A 39 11.70 21.42 -15.56
C LYS A 39 12.90 22.36 -15.70
N SER A 40 13.70 22.49 -14.64
CA SER A 40 14.94 23.30 -14.62
C SER A 40 16.12 22.59 -15.26
N LYS A 41 15.95 21.36 -15.75
CA LYS A 41 16.99 20.47 -16.29
C LYS A 41 17.97 19.96 -15.24
N ASP A 42 17.59 20.02 -13.97
CA ASP A 42 18.34 19.43 -12.87
C ASP A 42 18.03 17.93 -12.78
N ILE A 43 19.06 17.14 -12.47
CA ILE A 43 18.88 15.74 -12.10
C ILE A 43 18.43 15.67 -10.64
N LYS A 44 17.30 15.00 -10.41
CA LYS A 44 16.68 14.76 -9.10
C LYS A 44 16.39 13.28 -8.93
N TYR A 45 15.99 12.88 -7.73
CA TYR A 45 15.67 11.48 -7.41
C TYR A 45 14.29 11.40 -6.77
N GLY A 46 13.44 10.56 -7.35
CA GLY A 46 12.06 10.34 -6.91
C GLY A 46 11.83 8.92 -6.43
N LYS A 47 10.57 8.61 -6.13
CA LYS A 47 10.12 7.26 -5.76
C LYS A 47 8.98 6.82 -6.67
N LEU A 48 9.01 5.58 -7.14
CA LEU A 48 7.90 4.94 -7.84
C LEU A 48 7.15 4.03 -6.87
N ILE A 49 5.82 4.08 -6.89
CA ILE A 49 4.97 3.45 -5.89
C ILE A 49 3.84 2.71 -6.60
N VAL A 50 3.65 1.42 -6.31
CA VAL A 50 2.56 0.61 -6.85
C VAL A 50 1.89 -0.21 -5.76
N ALA A 51 0.57 -0.30 -5.77
CA ALA A 51 -0.18 -1.16 -4.86
C ALA A 51 -0.01 -2.63 -5.29
N LEU A 52 0.38 -3.49 -4.35
CA LEU A 52 0.50 -4.92 -4.59
C LEU A 52 -0.85 -5.62 -4.42
N ASN A 53 -1.11 -6.57 -5.30
CA ASN A 53 -2.19 -7.53 -5.12
C ASN A 53 -1.67 -8.69 -4.27
N ILE A 54 -1.96 -8.62 -2.98
CA ILE A 54 -1.54 -9.60 -1.99
C ILE A 54 -2.75 -10.44 -1.59
N ASN A 55 -2.59 -11.76 -1.65
CA ASN A 55 -3.55 -12.70 -1.11
C ASN A 55 -2.79 -13.87 -0.47
N ASN A 56 -3.13 -14.24 0.76
CA ASN A 56 -2.46 -15.31 1.51
C ASN A 56 -0.93 -15.20 1.48
N ASP A 57 -0.41 -14.01 1.82
CA ASP A 57 1.02 -13.65 1.78
C ASP A 57 1.72 -13.94 0.44
N THR A 58 0.95 -14.00 -0.64
CA THR A 58 1.45 -14.20 -2.00
C THR A 58 1.14 -12.96 -2.82
N VAL A 59 2.18 -12.40 -3.43
CA VAL A 59 2.05 -11.30 -4.39
C VAL A 59 1.75 -11.89 -5.76
N THR A 60 0.67 -11.42 -6.40
CA THR A 60 0.26 -11.87 -7.74
C THR A 60 0.01 -10.69 -8.65
N TYR A 61 0.62 -10.67 -9.83
CA TYR A 61 0.25 -9.69 -10.84
C TYR A 61 -0.99 -10.17 -11.62
N GLN A 62 -2.05 -9.36 -11.65
CA GLN A 62 -3.28 -9.70 -12.36
C GLN A 62 -3.32 -9.02 -13.73
N LYS A 63 -2.92 -9.74 -14.77
CA LYS A 63 -3.06 -9.30 -16.16
C LYS A 63 -4.52 -8.91 -16.44
N HIS A 64 -4.71 -7.87 -17.24
CA HIS A 64 -6.01 -7.38 -17.73
C HIS A 64 -6.99 -6.82 -16.67
N CYS A 65 -6.75 -7.05 -15.37
CA CYS A 65 -7.51 -6.45 -14.27
C CYS A 65 -6.69 -5.45 -13.43
N SER A 66 -5.36 -5.43 -13.56
CA SER A 66 -4.53 -4.44 -12.88
C SER A 66 -4.76 -3.05 -13.47
N LYS A 67 -5.05 -2.08 -12.61
CA LYS A 67 -4.87 -0.67 -12.97
C LYS A 67 -3.36 -0.49 -13.17
N HIS A 68 -2.86 -0.40 -14.41
CA HIS A 68 -1.42 -0.24 -14.75
C HIS A 68 -0.83 1.11 -14.32
N VAL A 69 -1.48 1.73 -13.35
CA VAL A 69 -1.15 3.02 -12.79
C VAL A 69 0.02 2.83 -11.85
N ILE A 70 1.05 3.64 -12.04
CA ILE A 70 2.12 3.79 -11.07
C ILE A 70 2.04 5.20 -10.48
N ASN A 71 2.27 5.30 -9.19
CA ASN A 71 2.34 6.57 -8.48
C ASN A 71 3.80 7.03 -8.40
N PHE A 72 4.00 8.34 -8.34
CA PHE A 72 5.32 8.95 -8.31
C PHE A 72 5.39 10.06 -7.28
N MET A 73 6.50 10.06 -6.53
CA MET A 73 6.88 11.10 -5.58
C MET A 73 8.10 11.85 -6.11
N GLY A 74 7.97 13.17 -6.22
CA GLY A 74 8.96 14.08 -6.78
C GLY A 74 8.31 15.21 -7.58
N GLU A 75 9.14 16.01 -8.25
CA GLU A 75 8.72 16.96 -9.29
C GLU A 75 8.36 16.22 -10.58
N TYR A 76 7.60 16.84 -11.49
CA TYR A 76 7.18 16.16 -12.72
C TYR A 76 8.41 15.78 -13.59
N PRO A 77 8.55 14.52 -14.03
CA PRO A 77 9.66 14.08 -14.89
C PRO A 77 9.65 14.71 -16.28
N CYS A 78 10.81 15.19 -16.72
CA CYS A 78 11.04 15.83 -18.01
C CYS A 78 12.08 15.08 -18.85
N TYR A 79 12.08 15.38 -20.15
CA TYR A 79 13.17 15.09 -21.07
C TYR A 79 14.38 15.98 -20.79
N GLN A 80 15.50 15.71 -21.46
CA GLN A 80 16.77 16.43 -21.28
C GLN A 80 16.67 17.93 -21.58
N ASP A 81 15.73 18.33 -22.43
CA ASP A 81 15.48 19.71 -22.80
C ASP A 81 14.59 20.47 -21.80
N GLY A 82 14.11 19.80 -20.74
CA GLY A 82 13.21 20.33 -19.71
C GLY A 82 11.72 20.21 -20.06
N SER A 83 11.38 19.68 -21.24
CA SER A 83 9.98 19.43 -21.60
C SER A 83 9.41 18.22 -20.85
N GLU A 84 8.16 18.31 -20.41
CA GLU A 84 7.53 17.26 -19.60
C GLU A 84 7.33 15.96 -20.39
N ILE A 85 7.53 14.80 -19.75
CA ILE A 85 7.17 13.49 -20.31
C ILE A 85 5.64 13.33 -20.23
N SER A 86 4.93 14.00 -21.14
CA SER A 86 3.46 14.06 -21.15
C SER A 86 2.81 12.74 -21.56
N ALA A 87 3.53 11.89 -22.31
CA ALA A 87 3.02 10.63 -22.85
C ALA A 87 2.53 9.63 -21.80
N ILE A 88 3.04 9.71 -20.56
CA ILE A 88 2.66 8.82 -19.46
C ILE A 88 1.71 9.47 -18.46
N ARG A 89 1.28 10.73 -18.68
CA ARG A 89 0.49 11.49 -17.71
C ARG A 89 -0.84 10.81 -17.42
N LEU A 90 -1.21 10.71 -16.14
CA LEU A 90 -2.56 10.33 -15.74
C LEU A 90 -3.19 11.35 -14.78
N SER A 91 -2.58 11.62 -13.62
CA SER A 91 -3.14 12.56 -12.64
C SER A 91 -2.07 13.18 -11.74
N SER A 92 -2.47 14.19 -10.97
CA SER A 92 -1.59 14.94 -10.05
C SER A 92 -2.27 15.12 -8.69
N PRO A 93 -2.50 14.02 -7.95
CA PRO A 93 -3.37 14.05 -6.77
C PRO A 93 -2.76 14.82 -5.60
N ASN A 94 -1.42 14.86 -5.49
CA ASN A 94 -0.69 15.47 -4.39
C ASN A 94 -1.20 15.05 -3.01
N THR A 95 -1.36 13.74 -2.81
CA THR A 95 -1.94 13.16 -1.59
C THR A 95 -0.88 12.43 -0.76
N PRO A 96 -0.82 12.67 0.56
CA PRO A 96 0.01 11.87 1.46
C PRO A 96 -0.42 10.40 1.44
N LEU A 97 0.53 9.47 1.38
CA LEU A 97 0.27 8.03 1.39
C LEU A 97 0.57 7.41 2.76
N PHE A 98 1.78 7.65 3.29
CA PHE A 98 2.22 7.33 4.65
C PHE A 98 3.56 7.97 4.97
N ASP A 99 3.82 8.23 6.25
CA ASP A 99 5.05 8.87 6.75
C ASP A 99 5.44 10.11 5.93
N ASP A 100 6.62 10.07 5.29
CA ASP A 100 7.18 11.09 4.41
C ASP A 100 6.83 10.89 2.93
N ILE A 101 6.05 9.87 2.58
CA ILE A 101 5.71 9.53 1.19
C ILE A 101 4.44 10.26 0.74
N ILE A 102 4.60 11.06 -0.31
CA ILE A 102 3.53 11.84 -0.95
C ILE A 102 3.40 11.39 -2.40
N ILE A 103 2.19 11.04 -2.83
CA ILE A 103 1.92 10.79 -4.25
C ILE A 103 1.70 12.15 -4.90
N ASN A 104 2.73 12.70 -5.55
CA ASN A 104 2.62 13.95 -6.28
C ASN A 104 1.91 13.72 -7.63
N PHE A 105 2.26 12.62 -8.31
CA PHE A 105 1.78 12.31 -9.66
C PHE A 105 1.40 10.84 -9.78
N SER A 106 0.56 10.53 -10.77
CA SER A 106 0.33 9.17 -11.22
C SER A 106 0.50 9.09 -12.73
N PHE A 107 1.01 7.95 -13.20
CA PHE A 107 1.31 7.69 -14.59
C PHE A 107 0.64 6.42 -15.10
N SER A 108 0.39 6.37 -16.41
CA SER A 108 -0.13 5.21 -17.13
C SER A 108 0.57 5.06 -18.47
N ASN A 109 1.20 3.92 -18.70
CA ASN A 109 1.84 3.57 -19.96
C ASN A 109 1.58 2.10 -20.29
N LYS A 110 0.31 1.75 -20.51
CA LYS A 110 -0.08 0.36 -20.78
C LYS A 110 0.48 -0.09 -22.15
N PRO A 111 1.33 -1.14 -22.21
CA PRO A 111 1.72 -1.74 -23.48
C PRO A 111 0.56 -2.53 -24.10
N LYS A 112 0.60 -2.75 -25.42
CA LYS A 112 -0.47 -3.47 -26.15
C LYS A 112 -0.81 -4.84 -25.56
N ASN A 113 0.20 -5.56 -25.07
CA ASN A 113 0.06 -6.92 -24.54
C ASN A 113 0.02 -6.98 -23.00
N ASP A 114 -0.20 -5.85 -22.32
CA ASP A 114 -0.07 -5.75 -20.85
C ASP A 114 1.37 -6.03 -20.37
N TYR A 115 1.65 -5.80 -19.09
CA TYR A 115 2.88 -6.26 -18.45
C TYR A 115 2.72 -7.72 -18.02
N ASN A 116 3.83 -8.45 -17.98
CA ASN A 116 3.84 -9.83 -17.52
C ASN A 116 3.69 -9.94 -16.00
N ASP A 117 4.37 -9.06 -15.29
CA ASP A 117 4.52 -9.08 -13.85
C ASP A 117 4.85 -7.67 -13.30
N TYR A 118 5.01 -7.57 -11.97
CA TYR A 118 5.40 -6.32 -11.31
C TYR A 118 6.82 -5.87 -11.67
N TYR A 119 7.72 -6.81 -11.99
CA TYR A 119 9.09 -6.48 -12.37
C TYR A 119 9.09 -5.72 -13.70
N GLU A 120 8.41 -6.22 -14.72
CA GLU A 120 8.34 -5.59 -16.05
C GLU A 120 7.67 -4.22 -15.97
N GLN A 121 6.57 -4.10 -15.22
CA GLN A 121 5.91 -2.82 -14.98
C GLN A 121 6.90 -1.82 -14.34
N MET A 122 7.53 -2.19 -13.23
CA MET A 122 8.42 -1.30 -12.49
C MET A 122 9.62 -0.88 -13.33
N VAL A 123 10.33 -1.83 -13.94
CA VAL A 123 11.51 -1.56 -14.78
C VAL A 123 11.14 -0.65 -15.95
N ARG A 124 10.00 -0.87 -16.61
CA ARG A 124 9.57 0.00 -17.71
C ARG A 124 9.43 1.46 -17.29
N TYR A 125 8.82 1.73 -16.14
CA TYR A 125 8.68 3.10 -15.67
C TYR A 125 9.99 3.70 -15.21
N ILE A 126 10.85 2.90 -14.56
CA ILE A 126 12.22 3.33 -14.22
C ILE A 126 12.96 3.73 -15.50
N GLU A 127 12.92 2.93 -16.55
CA GLU A 127 13.56 3.24 -17.85
C GLU A 127 13.07 4.56 -18.42
N ILE A 128 11.75 4.75 -18.54
CA ILE A 128 11.16 5.96 -19.14
C ILE A 128 11.59 7.22 -18.38
N ILE A 129 11.56 7.17 -17.05
CA ILE A 129 11.82 8.32 -16.19
C ILE A 129 13.32 8.59 -16.04
N SER A 130 14.14 7.54 -16.00
CA SER A 130 15.59 7.64 -15.74
C SER A 130 16.40 7.95 -16.99
N THR A 131 15.95 7.54 -18.17
CA THR A 131 16.72 7.68 -19.42
C THR A 131 17.18 9.13 -19.69
N PRO A 132 16.33 10.17 -19.53
CA PRO A 132 16.77 11.55 -19.67
C PRO A 132 17.93 11.91 -18.73
N ALA A 133 17.85 11.55 -17.46
CA ALA A 133 18.89 11.86 -16.47
C ALA A 133 20.21 11.14 -16.80
N MET A 134 20.14 9.85 -17.14
CA MET A 134 21.30 9.03 -17.49
C MET A 134 22.00 9.49 -18.77
N SER A 135 21.26 10.13 -19.68
CA SER A 135 21.85 10.71 -20.89
C SER A 135 22.59 12.03 -20.64
N LEU A 136 22.21 12.77 -19.58
CA LEU A 136 22.90 13.99 -19.14
C LEU A 136 24.14 13.66 -18.31
N ASP A 137 24.08 12.65 -17.45
CA ASP A 137 25.19 12.17 -16.64
C ASP A 137 25.24 10.64 -16.60
N LYS A 138 26.34 10.07 -17.12
CA LYS A 138 26.55 8.61 -17.20
C LYS A 138 26.79 7.95 -15.84
N ASN A 139 27.10 8.71 -14.79
CA ASN A 139 27.29 8.18 -13.44
C ASN A 139 25.98 8.00 -12.67
N VAL A 140 24.89 8.55 -13.19
CA VAL A 140 23.56 8.45 -12.58
C VAL A 140 22.93 7.09 -12.88
N THR A 141 22.37 6.46 -11.87
CA THR A 141 21.77 5.13 -11.97
C THR A 141 20.61 4.96 -10.98
N ALA A 142 19.61 4.15 -11.35
CA ALA A 142 18.56 3.69 -10.44
C ALA A 142 18.97 2.43 -9.64
N ARG A 143 20.11 1.83 -9.97
CA ARG A 143 20.62 0.57 -9.40
C ARG A 143 21.78 0.85 -8.46
N THR A 144 21.49 1.11 -7.19
CA THR A 144 22.51 1.47 -6.18
C THR A 144 22.98 0.26 -5.36
N PHE A 145 22.27 -0.88 -5.44
CA PHE A 145 22.47 -2.06 -4.60
C PHE A 145 22.30 -1.81 -3.10
N LYS A 146 21.72 -0.67 -2.72
CA LYS A 146 21.41 -0.39 -1.33
C LYS A 146 20.23 -1.25 -0.89
N VAL A 147 20.46 -2.05 0.15
CA VAL A 147 19.42 -2.90 0.76
C VAL A 147 18.61 -2.06 1.75
N ILE A 148 17.29 -2.08 1.60
CA ILE A 148 16.35 -1.48 2.56
C ILE A 148 15.87 -2.55 3.53
N ASN A 149 15.87 -2.24 4.84
CA ASN A 149 15.28 -3.15 5.83
C ASN A 149 13.75 -3.14 5.68
N ASN A 150 13.19 -4.30 5.35
CA ASN A 150 11.76 -4.52 5.08
C ASN A 150 11.03 -5.19 6.27
N GLU A 151 11.55 -4.99 7.48
CA GLU A 151 10.91 -5.46 8.71
C GLU A 151 9.74 -4.55 9.09
N GLU A 152 8.53 -5.01 8.77
CA GLU A 152 7.28 -4.37 9.21
C GLU A 152 6.65 -5.17 10.36
N SER A 153 6.51 -4.51 11.51
CA SER A 153 5.74 -5.00 12.66
C SER A 153 4.27 -4.66 12.47
N SER A 154 3.39 -5.64 12.63
CA SER A 154 1.94 -5.43 12.60
C SER A 154 1.28 -6.42 13.55
N ILE A 155 0.15 -5.98 14.13
CA ILE A 155 -0.69 -6.80 15.01
C ILE A 155 -1.56 -7.79 14.23
N PHE A 156 -1.69 -7.60 12.92
CA PHE A 156 -2.46 -8.46 12.05
C PHE A 156 -1.64 -9.65 11.55
N GLN A 157 -2.32 -10.75 11.27
CA GLN A 157 -1.71 -11.94 10.68
C GLN A 157 -1.42 -11.79 9.18
N TYR A 158 -2.04 -10.81 8.53
CA TYR A 158 -1.88 -10.52 7.11
C TYR A 158 -1.98 -9.01 6.86
N ILE A 159 -1.48 -8.56 5.71
CA ILE A 159 -1.50 -7.15 5.31
C ILE A 159 -2.93 -6.71 4.95
N ASP A 160 -3.33 -5.52 5.42
CA ASP A 160 -4.56 -4.85 5.02
C ASP A 160 -4.48 -4.34 3.57
N SER A 161 -4.78 -5.25 2.64
CA SER A 161 -4.84 -4.93 1.21
C SER A 161 -6.04 -4.05 0.84
N ASN A 162 -7.05 -3.93 1.71
CA ASN A 162 -8.20 -3.06 1.47
C ASN A 162 -7.81 -1.58 1.64
N ALA A 163 -7.18 -1.22 2.75
CA ALA A 163 -6.68 0.15 2.96
C ALA A 163 -5.65 0.55 1.89
N THR A 164 -4.79 -0.40 1.48
CA THR A 164 -3.84 -0.25 0.38
C THR A 164 -4.55 0.09 -0.93
N ARG A 165 -5.53 -0.71 -1.35
CA ARG A 165 -6.25 -0.51 -2.62
C ARG A 165 -7.04 0.80 -2.65
N ALA A 166 -7.52 1.25 -1.50
CA ALA A 166 -8.24 2.50 -1.35
C ALA A 166 -7.33 3.73 -1.14
N ASN A 167 -6.00 3.55 -1.01
CA ASN A 167 -5.06 4.62 -0.66
C ASN A 167 -5.42 5.36 0.64
N ILE A 168 -5.92 4.61 1.63
CA ILE A 168 -6.31 5.14 2.95
C ILE A 168 -5.45 4.55 4.07
N TRP A 169 -4.32 3.93 3.75
CA TRP A 169 -3.44 3.33 4.75
C TRP A 169 -3.01 4.35 5.82
N ASN A 170 -2.66 5.59 5.46
CA ASN A 170 -2.33 6.63 6.45
C ASN A 170 -3.48 6.93 7.42
N ILE A 171 -4.72 6.94 6.94
CA ILE A 171 -5.90 7.18 7.77
C ILE A 171 -6.05 6.02 8.75
N ASN A 172 -5.93 4.78 8.26
CA ASN A 172 -6.02 3.59 9.10
C ASN A 172 -4.89 3.56 10.15
N ASN A 173 -3.67 3.94 9.76
CA ASN A 173 -2.50 3.94 10.63
C ASN A 173 -2.56 5.01 11.74
N LYS A 174 -3.45 6.02 11.66
CA LYS A 174 -3.70 6.94 12.78
C LYS A 174 -4.27 6.22 14.02
N LEU A 175 -4.89 5.07 13.82
CA LEU A 175 -5.42 4.24 14.90
C LEU A 175 -4.35 3.33 15.53
N SER A 176 -3.17 3.26 14.93
CA SER A 176 -2.03 2.50 15.49
C SER A 176 -1.64 3.04 16.86
N ASN A 177 -1.29 2.14 17.77
CA ASN A 177 -0.90 2.44 19.16
C ASN A 177 -1.99 3.12 20.00
N GLN A 178 -3.21 3.27 19.48
CA GLN A 178 -4.33 3.78 20.27
C GLN A 178 -4.85 2.70 21.21
N LYS A 179 -5.39 3.12 22.35
CA LYS A 179 -6.16 2.28 23.28
C LYS A 179 -7.57 2.82 23.34
N ILE A 180 -8.55 2.00 23.02
CA ILE A 180 -9.95 2.42 22.88
C ILE A 180 -10.80 1.71 23.94
N ALA A 181 -11.62 2.46 24.66
CA ALA A 181 -12.65 1.89 25.54
C ALA A 181 -14.03 2.04 24.87
N ILE A 182 -14.78 0.96 24.82
CA ILE A 182 -16.18 0.93 24.36
C ILE A 182 -17.05 0.62 25.57
N ILE A 183 -17.91 1.58 25.94
CA ILE A 183 -18.85 1.47 27.05
C ILE A 183 -20.25 1.29 26.46
N GLY A 184 -20.82 0.11 26.65
CA GLY A 184 -22.01 -0.38 25.97
C GLY A 184 -21.68 -1.09 24.66
N LEU A 185 -22.03 -2.38 24.57
CA LEU A 185 -21.91 -3.30 23.44
C LEU A 185 -23.28 -3.73 22.88
N GLY A 186 -24.33 -2.95 23.15
CA GLY A 186 -25.57 -2.99 22.37
C GLY A 186 -25.34 -2.60 20.90
N GLY A 187 -26.42 -2.38 20.13
CA GLY A 187 -26.35 -2.20 18.68
C GLY A 187 -25.19 -1.32 18.18
N THR A 188 -25.16 -0.04 18.53
CA THR A 188 -24.09 0.88 18.09
C THR A 188 -22.70 0.45 18.55
N GLY A 189 -22.54 0.09 19.83
CA GLY A 189 -21.25 -0.31 20.39
C GLY A 189 -20.69 -1.56 19.72
N SER A 190 -21.55 -2.53 19.42
CA SER A 190 -21.16 -3.75 18.71
C SER A 190 -20.69 -3.48 17.28
N TYR A 191 -21.33 -2.57 16.53
CA TYR A 191 -20.86 -2.17 15.20
C TYR A 191 -19.56 -1.36 15.26
N ILE A 192 -19.39 -0.49 16.26
CA ILE A 192 -18.11 0.22 16.48
C ILE A 192 -17.00 -0.80 16.75
N LEU A 193 -17.24 -1.78 17.64
CA LEU A 193 -16.28 -2.85 17.91
C LEU A 193 -15.93 -3.62 16.64
N ASP A 194 -16.92 -4.03 15.84
CA ASP A 194 -16.70 -4.77 14.60
C ASP A 194 -15.87 -3.99 13.57
N LEU A 195 -16.04 -2.66 13.49
CA LEU A 195 -15.23 -1.81 12.62
C LEU A 195 -13.82 -1.62 13.18
N ILE A 196 -13.69 -1.25 14.47
CA ILE A 196 -12.42 -0.94 15.12
C ILE A 196 -11.52 -2.17 15.27
N ALA A 197 -12.09 -3.36 15.51
CA ALA A 197 -11.32 -4.61 15.60
C ALA A 197 -10.58 -4.96 14.30
N LYS A 198 -10.95 -4.34 13.17
CA LYS A 198 -10.30 -4.50 11.86
C LYS A 198 -9.26 -3.39 11.57
N THR A 199 -8.91 -2.59 12.57
CA THR A 199 -7.96 -1.47 12.48
C THR A 199 -6.75 -1.71 13.40
N PRO A 200 -5.60 -1.06 13.19
CA PRO A 200 -4.35 -1.39 13.90
C PRO A 200 -4.30 -0.91 15.37
N VAL A 201 -5.45 -0.81 16.05
CA VAL A 201 -5.57 -0.40 17.44
C VAL A 201 -4.84 -1.38 18.36
N SER A 202 -4.06 -0.84 19.30
CA SER A 202 -3.22 -1.67 20.18
C SER A 202 -4.00 -2.41 21.27
N GLU A 203 -5.10 -1.82 21.72
CA GLU A 203 -5.91 -2.37 22.82
C GLU A 203 -7.36 -1.89 22.71
N ILE A 204 -8.30 -2.81 22.92
CA ILE A 204 -9.74 -2.50 22.95
C ILE A 204 -10.30 -3.02 24.28
N ASN A 205 -10.75 -2.10 25.14
CA ASN A 205 -11.38 -2.40 26.42
C ASN A 205 -12.89 -2.34 26.28
N LEU A 206 -13.58 -3.40 26.72
CA LEU A 206 -15.01 -3.56 26.54
C LEU A 206 -15.73 -3.55 27.89
N TYR A 207 -16.79 -2.76 28.00
CA TYR A 207 -17.61 -2.67 29.20
C TYR A 207 -19.09 -2.77 28.83
N ASP A 208 -19.78 -3.80 29.31
CA ASP A 208 -21.24 -3.96 29.19
C ASP A 208 -21.75 -4.81 30.37
N ASP A 209 -22.93 -4.49 30.89
CA ASP A 209 -23.57 -5.20 32.01
C ASP A 209 -24.80 -6.01 31.54
N ASP A 210 -25.18 -5.91 30.26
CA ASP A 210 -26.31 -6.62 29.67
C ASP A 210 -25.93 -8.00 29.12
N ASN A 211 -26.88 -8.94 29.19
CA ASN A 211 -26.77 -10.24 28.53
C ASN A 211 -27.22 -10.17 27.07
N PHE A 212 -26.50 -10.86 26.18
CA PHE A 212 -26.87 -10.96 24.76
C PHE A 212 -28.12 -11.84 24.56
N CYS A 213 -29.25 -11.24 24.22
CA CYS A 213 -30.53 -11.93 24.02
C CYS A 213 -30.87 -12.07 22.52
N GLN A 214 -31.84 -12.94 22.21
CA GLN A 214 -32.24 -13.25 20.82
C GLN A 214 -32.58 -12.01 19.98
N HIS A 215 -33.26 -11.01 20.55
CA HIS A 215 -33.61 -9.79 19.80
C HIS A 215 -32.39 -8.90 19.50
N ASN A 216 -31.29 -9.02 20.25
CA ASN A 216 -30.04 -8.31 19.98
C ASN A 216 -29.36 -8.83 18.70
N ALA A 217 -29.54 -10.11 18.36
CA ALA A 217 -28.91 -10.73 17.19
C ALA A 217 -29.28 -10.09 15.84
N PHE A 218 -30.44 -9.42 15.76
CA PHE A 218 -30.88 -8.72 14.55
C PHE A 218 -30.35 -7.29 14.43
N ARG A 219 -29.59 -6.82 15.43
CA ARG A 219 -29.02 -5.47 15.48
C ARG A 219 -27.56 -5.45 15.94
N ALA A 220 -26.89 -6.58 15.84
CA ALA A 220 -25.47 -6.75 16.12
C ALA A 220 -24.78 -7.33 14.87
N PRO A 221 -23.48 -7.08 14.66
CA PRO A 221 -22.73 -7.63 13.54
C PRO A 221 -22.63 -9.16 13.62
N GLY A 222 -22.52 -9.81 12.46
CA GLY A 222 -22.43 -11.25 12.32
C GLY A 222 -23.79 -11.97 12.35
N ALA A 223 -23.74 -13.30 12.43
CA ALA A 223 -24.91 -14.16 12.51
C ALA A 223 -24.71 -15.19 13.64
N PRO A 224 -25.02 -14.83 14.89
CA PRO A 224 -24.83 -15.72 16.03
C PRO A 224 -25.60 -17.02 15.87
N THR A 225 -24.96 -18.15 16.19
CA THR A 225 -25.64 -19.45 16.18
C THR A 225 -26.62 -19.53 17.34
N LYS A 226 -27.67 -20.37 17.21
CA LYS A 226 -28.67 -20.57 18.27
C LYS A 226 -28.04 -20.97 19.61
N ALA A 227 -26.93 -21.71 19.57
CA ALA A 227 -26.21 -22.19 20.75
C ALA A 227 -25.73 -21.06 21.68
N ILE A 228 -25.57 -19.83 21.18
CA ILE A 228 -25.18 -18.69 22.03
C ILE A 228 -26.23 -18.31 23.08
N PHE A 229 -27.49 -18.72 22.85
CA PHE A 229 -28.60 -18.47 23.78
C PHE A 229 -28.84 -19.64 24.73
N ASP A 230 -28.13 -20.76 24.56
CA ASP A 230 -28.21 -21.91 25.45
C ASP A 230 -27.37 -21.61 26.70
N GLY A 231 -28.04 -21.15 27.77
CA GLY A 231 -27.40 -20.81 29.05
C GLY A 231 -27.55 -19.36 29.50
N THR A 232 -28.05 -18.47 28.65
CA THR A 232 -28.43 -17.10 29.05
C THR A 232 -29.76 -17.11 29.80
N GLN A 233 -29.75 -17.50 31.07
CA GLN A 233 -30.86 -17.21 31.96
C GLN A 233 -30.77 -15.73 32.35
N LYS A 234 -31.82 -14.96 32.04
CA LYS A 234 -31.98 -13.61 32.59
C LYS A 234 -31.90 -13.69 34.11
N LYS A 235 -31.00 -12.92 34.73
CA LYS A 235 -31.20 -12.49 36.11
C LYS A 235 -32.32 -11.46 36.14
#